data_AF-A0A6Q2Z949-F1
#
_entry.id   AF-A0A6Q2Z949-F1
#
_cell.length_a   1.000
_cell.length_b   1.000
_cell.length_c   1.000
_cell.angle_alpha   90.00
_cell.angle_beta   90.00
_cell.angle_gamma   90.00
#
_symmetry.space_group_name_H-M   'P 1'
#
loop_
_entity.id
_entity.type
_entity.pdbx_description
1 polymer ?
#
loop_
_entity_poly.entity_id
_entity_poly.type
_entity_poly.pdbx_seq_one_letter_code
_entity_poly.pdbx_strand_id
1 'polypeptide(L)'
;MLSRWFHRDISGLEAESLLKSRGINGSFLARPSRKNQGDFSLSVRVGEAVTHIRIQNTGDFYDLYGGEKFATLSELVDYYTAENGILQDKDGTTIELKYPLNCSDPTTERWYHGHLSGSNAEKLLWERDEPGTFLVRQSLSKPGDFVLSVLTEEKTKASSGGRRVSHIKIMCQNDRYTVGGTEMFDSLTDLVEHYKRKGIEELSGTWVYLKQPYYSTRVNAADIDSRVRLLDQTAEGENQGEGDKKSKAGFWEEFDALQKQETKVKKSREEGMRPENKSKNRYKNILPFDETRVILQSRDPNIIGSDYINGNYVKNKLQEPGDQKVYIATQGCLATTVNDFWQMVWQERTRVIVMTTREVEKGRNKCVPYWPELNEFKEVGPYMVQCVDERDAIDYKIRILDIFPMNQSDSRRTIWHYQYLSWPDHGVPQEPGGVLSFLGQVNSKQLDFPNAGPMVIHCSAGIGRTGTIVVIDMIIETIDSKGLDCEIDIQKSIQMVREQRSGMVQTEAQYKFIYLAVSQYIEASKASMVASKVKGGRGRIEIGILVIWNQITSYPIKTILLETLYAKD
;
A
#
# COMPACT_ATOMS: atom_id res chain seq x y z
N MET A 1 -15.40 -3.59 7.99
CA MET A 1 -14.52 -3.36 6.82
C MET A 1 -15.20 -2.37 5.89
N LEU A 2 -14.47 -1.60 5.08
CA LEU A 2 -15.05 -0.46 4.34
C LEU A 2 -15.72 -0.91 3.02
N SER A 3 -16.96 -0.50 2.78
CA SER A 3 -17.88 -1.00 1.72
C SER A 3 -17.69 -0.42 0.30
N ARG A 4 -16.50 -0.55 -0.29
CA ARG A 4 -16.33 -0.29 -1.74
C ARG A 4 -16.74 -1.48 -2.64
N TRP A 5 -17.13 -2.61 -2.04
CA TRP A 5 -17.65 -3.81 -2.72
C TRP A 5 -19.05 -3.65 -3.31
N PHE A 6 -19.73 -2.51 -3.13
CA PHE A 6 -21.07 -2.29 -3.68
C PHE A 6 -21.00 -1.63 -5.07
N HIS A 7 -21.48 -2.35 -6.09
CA HIS A 7 -21.53 -1.91 -7.48
C HIS A 7 -22.96 -1.52 -7.85
N ARG A 8 -23.16 -0.28 -8.29
CA ARG A 8 -24.49 0.33 -8.46
C ARG A 8 -25.21 -0.14 -9.71
N ASP A 9 -24.51 -0.20 -10.83
CA ASP A 9 -25.09 -0.56 -12.12
C ASP A 9 -24.27 -1.62 -12.83
N ILE A 10 -24.29 -2.83 -12.28
CA ILE A 10 -23.80 -4.01 -12.99
C ILE A 10 -24.84 -5.12 -12.94
N SER A 11 -24.98 -5.85 -14.03
CA SER A 11 -25.78 -7.07 -14.13
C SER A 11 -25.08 -8.26 -13.47
N GLY A 12 -25.80 -9.37 -13.34
CA GLY A 12 -25.19 -10.63 -12.88
C GLY A 12 -24.09 -11.14 -13.80
N LEU A 13 -24.26 -10.99 -15.12
CA LEU A 13 -23.27 -11.40 -16.12
C LEU A 13 -22.01 -10.52 -16.07
N GLU A 14 -22.17 -9.21 -15.89
CA GLU A 14 -21.04 -8.30 -15.72
C GLU A 14 -20.30 -8.56 -14.40
N ALA A 15 -21.03 -8.81 -13.31
CA ALA A 15 -20.45 -9.20 -12.03
C ALA A 15 -19.64 -10.50 -12.14
N GLU A 16 -20.17 -11.51 -12.85
CA GLU A 16 -19.47 -12.76 -13.10
C GLU A 16 -18.19 -12.54 -13.92
N SER A 17 -18.28 -11.74 -14.99
CA SER A 17 -17.11 -11.36 -15.79
C SER A 17 -16.05 -10.64 -14.96
N LEU A 18 -16.43 -9.67 -14.12
CA LEU A 18 -15.54 -8.92 -13.23
C LEU A 18 -14.85 -9.83 -12.20
N LEU A 19 -15.61 -10.68 -11.52
CA LEU A 19 -15.07 -11.60 -10.51
C LEU A 19 -14.13 -12.64 -11.13
N LYS A 20 -14.48 -13.19 -12.30
CA LYS A 20 -13.61 -14.14 -13.03
C LYS A 20 -12.34 -13.47 -13.56
N SER A 21 -12.44 -12.22 -13.98
CA SER A 21 -11.33 -11.50 -14.61
C SER A 21 -10.36 -10.84 -13.64
N ARG A 22 -10.84 -10.32 -12.52
CA ARG A 22 -10.08 -9.47 -11.59
C ARG A 22 -10.01 -10.03 -10.18
N GLY A 23 -10.99 -10.84 -9.79
CA GLY A 23 -11.06 -11.44 -8.45
C GLY A 23 -10.27 -12.74 -8.35
N ILE A 24 -9.92 -13.12 -7.12
CA ILE A 24 -9.40 -14.43 -6.72
C ILE A 24 -10.48 -15.25 -5.97
N ASN A 25 -10.21 -16.52 -5.66
CA ASN A 25 -11.15 -17.32 -4.86
C ASN A 25 -11.53 -16.62 -3.54
N GLY A 26 -12.81 -16.59 -3.19
CA GLY A 26 -13.34 -15.83 -2.05
C GLY A 26 -13.54 -14.34 -2.33
N SER A 27 -13.31 -13.87 -3.57
CA SER A 27 -13.63 -12.49 -3.94
C SER A 27 -15.14 -12.29 -4.04
N PHE A 28 -15.63 -11.14 -3.58
CA PHE A 28 -17.07 -10.87 -3.58
C PHE A 28 -17.40 -9.42 -3.90
N LEU A 29 -18.61 -9.20 -4.39
CA LEU A 29 -19.21 -7.87 -4.56
C LEU A 29 -20.72 -7.95 -4.31
N ALA A 30 -21.33 -6.84 -3.92
CA ALA A 30 -22.79 -6.72 -3.85
C ALA A 30 -23.29 -5.73 -4.90
N ARG A 31 -24.52 -5.94 -5.37
CA ARG A 31 -25.16 -5.11 -6.40
C ARG A 31 -26.68 -5.13 -6.26
N PRO A 32 -27.41 -4.17 -6.83
CA PRO A 32 -28.86 -4.26 -6.95
C PRO A 32 -29.29 -5.51 -7.74
N SER A 33 -30.45 -6.07 -7.39
CA SER A 33 -31.06 -7.17 -8.13
C SER A 33 -31.82 -6.64 -9.35
N ARG A 34 -31.46 -7.09 -10.55
CA ARG A 34 -32.23 -6.82 -11.78
C ARG A 34 -33.49 -7.68 -11.90
N LYS A 35 -33.61 -8.76 -11.12
CA LYS A 35 -34.77 -9.68 -11.16
C LYS A 35 -35.90 -9.22 -10.23
N ASN A 36 -35.57 -8.65 -9.08
CA ASN A 36 -36.53 -8.23 -8.07
C ASN A 36 -36.19 -6.80 -7.65
N GLN A 37 -37.07 -5.86 -7.97
CA GLN A 37 -36.87 -4.44 -7.67
C GLN A 37 -36.86 -4.21 -6.15
N GLY A 38 -35.87 -3.50 -5.63
CA GLY A 38 -35.68 -3.24 -4.20
C GLY A 38 -34.75 -4.23 -3.48
N ASP A 39 -34.53 -5.42 -4.04
CA ASP A 39 -33.60 -6.41 -3.50
C ASP A 39 -32.16 -6.21 -4.00
N PHE A 40 -31.23 -6.87 -3.33
CA PHE A 40 -29.81 -6.90 -3.69
C PHE A 40 -29.35 -8.32 -4.02
N SER A 41 -28.15 -8.44 -4.59
CA SER A 41 -27.49 -9.71 -4.83
C SER A 41 -26.01 -9.62 -4.46
N LEU A 42 -25.55 -10.58 -3.66
CA LEU A 42 -24.16 -10.81 -3.33
C LEU A 42 -23.59 -11.82 -4.34
N SER A 43 -22.58 -11.42 -5.11
CA SER A 43 -21.90 -12.26 -6.09
C SER A 43 -20.54 -12.65 -5.53
N VAL A 44 -20.24 -13.94 -5.47
CA VAL A 44 -19.03 -14.48 -4.82
C VAL A 44 -18.33 -15.45 -5.75
N ARG A 45 -17.00 -15.32 -5.90
CA ARG A 45 -16.17 -16.28 -6.63
C ARG A 45 -15.82 -17.46 -5.73
N VAL A 46 -16.29 -18.65 -6.11
CA VAL A 46 -16.01 -19.92 -5.43
C VAL A 46 -15.29 -20.84 -6.42
N GLY A 47 -13.98 -20.96 -6.26
CA GLY A 47 -13.08 -21.59 -7.22
C GLY A 47 -13.09 -20.87 -8.58
N GLU A 48 -13.50 -21.59 -9.61
CA GLU A 48 -13.65 -21.06 -10.98
C GLU A 48 -15.08 -20.61 -11.31
N ALA A 49 -16.02 -20.81 -10.40
CA ALA A 49 -17.42 -20.44 -10.56
C ALA A 49 -17.74 -19.14 -9.81
N VAL A 50 -18.85 -18.50 -10.19
CA VAL A 50 -19.41 -17.36 -9.47
C VAL A 50 -20.82 -17.73 -9.02
N THR A 51 -21.06 -17.63 -7.72
CA THR A 51 -22.37 -17.86 -7.11
C THR A 51 -23.05 -16.53 -6.83
N HIS A 52 -24.35 -16.45 -7.10
CA HIS A 52 -25.16 -15.26 -6.83
C HIS A 52 -26.20 -15.56 -5.76
N ILE A 53 -26.14 -14.79 -4.69
CA ILE A 53 -26.94 -14.98 -3.48
C ILE A 53 -27.86 -13.78 -3.36
N ARG A 54 -29.17 -14.01 -3.21
CA ARG A 54 -30.14 -12.92 -3.11
C ARG A 54 -30.13 -12.38 -1.68
N ILE A 55 -30.15 -11.07 -1.57
CA ILE A 55 -30.36 -10.35 -0.32
C ILE A 55 -31.73 -9.67 -0.43
N GLN A 56 -32.66 -10.04 0.44
CA GLN A 56 -33.97 -9.42 0.47
C GLN A 56 -33.91 -8.14 1.31
N ASN A 57 -34.56 -7.09 0.82
CA ASN A 57 -34.76 -5.86 1.59
C ASN A 57 -36.25 -5.61 1.74
N THR A 58 -36.77 -5.78 2.96
CA THR A 58 -38.20 -5.59 3.26
C THR A 58 -38.55 -4.14 3.59
N GLY A 59 -37.55 -3.25 3.68
CA GLY A 59 -37.69 -1.90 4.22
C GLY A 59 -37.35 -1.80 5.71
N ASP A 60 -37.42 -2.90 6.46
CA ASP A 60 -37.12 -2.96 7.88
C ASP A 60 -35.74 -3.58 8.18
N PHE A 61 -35.30 -4.53 7.35
CA PHE A 61 -34.03 -5.24 7.52
C PHE A 61 -33.56 -5.86 6.20
N TYR A 62 -32.28 -6.24 6.19
CA TYR A 62 -31.62 -7.01 5.13
C TYR A 62 -31.44 -8.45 5.60
N ASP A 63 -31.84 -9.43 4.79
CA ASP A 63 -31.59 -10.85 5.09
C ASP A 63 -31.10 -11.64 3.87
N LEU A 64 -30.41 -12.74 4.15
CA LEU A 64 -29.96 -13.73 3.16
C LEU A 64 -30.85 -14.97 3.28
N TYR A 65 -31.90 -15.06 2.46
CA TYR A 65 -32.72 -16.27 2.27
C TYR A 65 -33.11 -16.99 3.58
N GLY A 66 -33.57 -16.25 4.59
CA GLY A 66 -34.02 -16.80 5.88
C GLY A 66 -32.92 -17.03 6.93
N GLY A 67 -31.72 -16.47 6.71
CA GLY A 67 -30.64 -16.38 7.70
C GLY A 67 -30.81 -15.23 8.70
N GLU A 68 -29.69 -14.76 9.24
CA GLU A 68 -29.63 -13.62 10.16
C GLU A 68 -30.12 -12.31 9.50
N LYS A 69 -30.64 -11.39 10.32
CA LYS A 69 -31.21 -10.10 9.86
C LYS A 69 -30.31 -8.94 10.28
N PHE A 70 -30.10 -7.99 9.37
CA PHE A 70 -29.18 -6.87 9.56
C PHE A 70 -29.86 -5.52 9.28
N ALA A 71 -29.44 -4.46 9.97
CA ALA A 71 -30.00 -3.13 9.76
C ALA A 71 -29.43 -2.45 8.51
N THR A 72 -28.20 -2.78 8.12
CA THR A 72 -27.57 -2.27 6.90
C THR A 72 -26.90 -3.39 6.09
N LEU A 73 -26.79 -3.19 4.78
CA LEU A 73 -26.02 -4.08 3.91
C LEU A 73 -24.54 -4.18 4.34
N SER A 74 -23.99 -3.10 4.93
CA SER A 74 -22.63 -3.08 5.47
C SER A 74 -22.47 -4.02 6.67
N GLU A 75 -23.41 -3.99 7.62
CA GLU A 75 -23.41 -4.92 8.76
C GLU A 75 -23.55 -6.38 8.31
N LEU A 76 -24.40 -6.65 7.32
CA LEU A 76 -24.55 -7.98 6.73
C LEU A 76 -23.21 -8.48 6.18
N VAL A 77 -22.54 -7.68 5.36
CA VAL A 77 -21.24 -8.08 4.81
C VAL A 77 -20.18 -8.22 5.89
N ASP A 78 -20.09 -7.27 6.83
CA ASP A 78 -19.14 -7.31 7.95
C ASP A 78 -19.32 -8.57 8.81
N TYR A 79 -20.57 -9.01 9.02
CA TYR A 79 -20.88 -10.25 9.74
C TYR A 79 -20.35 -11.49 9.01
N TYR A 80 -20.58 -11.60 7.70
CA TYR A 80 -20.17 -12.75 6.89
C TYR A 80 -18.71 -12.70 6.41
N THR A 81 -18.01 -11.59 6.61
CA THR A 81 -16.54 -11.50 6.45
C THR A 81 -15.79 -11.75 7.76
N ALA A 82 -16.46 -11.69 8.92
CA ALA A 82 -15.87 -12.05 10.21
C ALA A 82 -15.89 -13.58 10.44
N GLU A 83 -15.00 -14.09 11.29
CA GLU A 83 -14.82 -15.55 11.57
C GLU A 83 -16.09 -16.29 12.05
N ASN A 84 -17.16 -15.56 12.39
CA ASN A 84 -18.41 -16.13 12.92
C ASN A 84 -19.50 -16.35 11.87
N GLY A 85 -19.35 -15.85 10.64
CA GLY A 85 -20.37 -15.95 9.59
C GLY A 85 -20.14 -17.11 8.63
N ILE A 86 -20.85 -18.22 8.77
CA ILE A 86 -20.85 -19.31 7.78
C ILE A 86 -21.96 -19.06 6.77
N LEU A 87 -21.58 -18.95 5.49
CA LEU A 87 -22.52 -18.82 4.39
C LEU A 87 -22.44 -20.09 3.54
N GLN A 88 -23.60 -20.69 3.21
CA GLN A 88 -23.66 -21.96 2.47
C GLN A 88 -24.61 -21.84 1.28
N ASP A 89 -24.26 -22.48 0.16
CA ASP A 89 -25.18 -22.65 -0.96
C ASP A 89 -26.18 -23.80 -0.70
N LYS A 90 -27.19 -23.93 -1.54
CA LYS A 90 -28.25 -24.96 -1.44
C LYS A 90 -27.73 -26.39 -1.48
N ASP A 91 -26.54 -26.61 -2.02
CA ASP A 91 -25.88 -27.91 -2.09
C ASP A 91 -24.95 -28.18 -0.89
N GLY A 92 -24.88 -27.25 0.08
CA GLY A 92 -24.03 -27.34 1.28
C GLY A 92 -22.60 -26.81 1.09
N THR A 93 -22.25 -26.29 -0.09
CA THR A 93 -20.93 -25.69 -0.35
C THR A 93 -20.75 -24.46 0.53
N THR A 94 -19.65 -24.43 1.30
CA THR A 94 -19.32 -23.26 2.13
C THR A 94 -18.76 -22.13 1.26
N ILE A 95 -19.33 -20.94 1.41
CA ILE A 95 -19.01 -19.73 0.68
C ILE A 95 -18.29 -18.77 1.64
N GLU A 96 -17.02 -18.49 1.35
CA GLU A 96 -16.22 -17.59 2.15
C GLU A 96 -16.14 -16.21 1.48
N LEU A 97 -16.50 -15.16 2.23
CA LEU A 97 -16.29 -13.77 1.82
C LEU A 97 -14.91 -13.34 2.33
N LYS A 98 -13.91 -13.28 1.44
CA LYS A 98 -12.53 -12.94 1.82
C LYS A 98 -12.06 -11.61 1.25
N TYR A 99 -12.29 -11.38 -0.05
CA TYR A 99 -11.67 -10.26 -0.76
C TYR A 99 -12.74 -9.39 -1.43
N PRO A 100 -13.08 -8.21 -0.89
CA PRO A 100 -14.04 -7.32 -1.54
C PRO A 100 -13.48 -6.85 -2.90
N LEU A 101 -14.23 -7.11 -3.98
CA LEU A 101 -13.94 -6.58 -5.31
C LEU A 101 -14.54 -5.19 -5.43
N ASN A 102 -13.70 -4.16 -5.29
CA ASN A 102 -14.17 -2.79 -5.23
C ASN A 102 -14.63 -2.23 -6.58
N CYS A 103 -15.63 -1.35 -6.57
CA CYS A 103 -15.98 -0.55 -7.75
C CYS A 103 -14.97 0.59 -7.96
N SER A 104 -14.86 1.08 -9.19
CA SER A 104 -14.11 2.30 -9.50
C SER A 104 -14.75 3.50 -8.78
N ASP A 105 -13.92 4.45 -8.35
CA ASP A 105 -14.43 5.63 -7.66
C ASP A 105 -15.30 6.48 -8.61
N PRO A 106 -16.42 7.04 -8.12
CA PRO A 106 -17.32 7.88 -8.92
C PRO A 106 -16.68 9.21 -9.34
N THR A 107 -15.50 9.52 -8.80
CA THR A 107 -14.69 10.69 -9.14
C THR A 107 -13.24 10.38 -8.79
N THR A 108 -12.30 10.99 -9.51
CA THR A 108 -10.86 10.92 -9.22
C THR A 108 -10.42 11.95 -8.17
N GLU A 109 -11.34 12.82 -7.74
CA GLU A 109 -11.08 13.94 -6.84
C GLU A 109 -10.62 13.50 -5.43
N ARG A 110 -9.59 14.18 -4.89
CA ARG A 110 -8.99 13.84 -3.59
C ARG A 110 -9.92 14.08 -2.40
N TRP A 111 -10.96 14.91 -2.52
CA TRP A 111 -11.92 15.16 -1.43
C TRP A 111 -12.94 14.03 -1.25
N TYR A 112 -12.91 13.00 -2.11
CA TYR A 112 -13.75 11.82 -1.98
C TYR A 112 -13.04 10.75 -1.14
N HIS A 113 -13.71 10.29 -0.09
CA HIS A 113 -13.17 9.33 0.89
C HIS A 113 -13.74 7.92 0.74
N GLY A 114 -14.56 7.68 -0.29
CA GLY A 114 -15.22 6.40 -0.48
C GLY A 114 -16.10 6.06 0.71
N HIS A 115 -15.97 4.84 1.20
CA HIS A 115 -16.71 4.38 2.36
C HIS A 115 -16.09 4.92 3.66
N LEU A 116 -16.77 5.88 4.29
CA LEU A 116 -16.39 6.48 5.56
C LEU A 116 -17.67 6.71 6.39
N SER A 117 -17.66 6.31 7.66
CA SER A 117 -18.80 6.56 8.56
C SER A 117 -18.90 8.05 8.92
N GLY A 118 -20.10 8.49 9.32
CA GLY A 118 -20.30 9.86 9.81
C GLY A 118 -19.38 10.20 10.99
N SER A 119 -19.31 9.32 11.98
CA SER A 119 -18.46 9.49 13.17
C SER A 119 -16.96 9.55 12.85
N ASN A 120 -16.48 8.79 11.86
CA ASN A 120 -15.06 8.88 11.46
C ASN A 120 -14.80 10.13 10.62
N ALA A 121 -15.76 10.56 9.79
CA ALA A 121 -15.66 11.85 9.10
C ALA A 121 -15.60 13.01 10.08
N GLU A 122 -16.39 12.97 11.16
CA GLU A 122 -16.33 13.96 12.23
C GLU A 122 -14.95 14.02 12.88
N LYS A 123 -14.38 12.87 13.26
CA LYS A 123 -13.02 12.80 13.84
C LYS A 123 -11.97 13.44 12.92
N LEU A 124 -11.96 13.09 11.63
CA LEU A 124 -11.01 13.64 10.67
C LEU A 124 -11.15 15.17 10.54
N LEU A 125 -12.39 15.67 10.47
CA LEU A 125 -12.66 17.10 10.37
C LEU A 125 -12.29 17.85 11.66
N TRP A 126 -12.56 17.28 12.83
CA TRP A 126 -12.16 17.86 14.12
C TRP A 126 -10.64 17.87 14.32
N GLU A 127 -9.92 16.85 13.85
CA GLU A 127 -8.46 16.84 13.92
C GLU A 127 -7.82 17.96 13.09
N ARG A 128 -8.45 18.37 12.00
CA ARG A 128 -8.02 19.51 11.19
C ARG A 128 -8.45 20.86 11.77
N ASP A 129 -9.58 20.90 12.46
CA ASP A 129 -10.14 22.05 13.18
C ASP A 129 -10.16 23.38 12.39
N GLU A 130 -10.45 23.30 11.09
CA GLU A 130 -10.48 24.44 10.17
C GLU A 130 -11.89 24.58 9.55
N PRO A 131 -12.69 25.58 9.93
CA PRO A 131 -14.06 25.71 9.43
C PRO A 131 -14.15 25.87 7.91
N GLY A 132 -15.21 25.33 7.32
CA GLY A 132 -15.38 25.21 5.87
C GLY A 132 -14.60 24.05 5.24
N THR A 133 -13.89 23.25 6.04
CA THR A 133 -13.28 22.01 5.58
C THR A 133 -14.36 20.99 5.24
N PHE A 134 -14.31 20.39 4.06
CA PHE A 134 -15.31 19.42 3.62
C PHE A 134 -14.71 18.12 3.08
N LEU A 135 -15.50 17.05 3.10
CA LEU A 135 -15.23 15.79 2.40
C LEU A 135 -16.52 15.16 1.90
N VAL A 136 -16.43 14.31 0.87
CA VAL A 136 -17.55 13.51 0.39
C VAL A 136 -17.28 12.03 0.67
N ARG A 137 -18.32 11.32 1.10
CA ARG A 137 -18.28 9.90 1.46
C ARG A 137 -19.54 9.19 0.97
N GLN A 138 -19.51 7.86 0.89
CA GLN A 138 -20.69 7.05 0.61
C GLN A 138 -21.69 7.12 1.77
N SER A 139 -22.98 7.04 1.43
CA SER A 139 -24.05 6.89 2.41
C SER A 139 -24.11 5.45 2.90
N LEU A 140 -23.99 5.25 4.21
CA LEU A 140 -24.08 3.91 4.83
C LEU A 140 -25.53 3.50 5.09
N SER A 141 -26.42 4.49 5.26
CA SER A 141 -27.84 4.25 5.52
C SER A 141 -28.64 4.02 4.24
N LYS A 142 -28.17 4.53 3.10
CA LYS A 142 -28.80 4.32 1.79
C LYS A 142 -27.75 4.01 0.73
N PRO A 143 -27.50 2.72 0.44
CA PRO A 143 -26.57 2.31 -0.62
C PRO A 143 -26.92 2.97 -1.95
N GLY A 144 -25.90 3.49 -2.65
CA GLY A 144 -26.10 4.26 -3.89
C GLY A 144 -26.18 5.78 -3.70
N ASP A 145 -26.37 6.28 -2.48
CA ASP A 145 -26.29 7.72 -2.18
C ASP A 145 -24.92 8.09 -1.60
N PHE A 146 -24.67 9.39 -1.45
CA PHE A 146 -23.46 9.96 -0.85
C PHE A 146 -23.81 10.97 0.25
N VAL A 147 -22.80 11.41 0.98
CA VAL A 147 -22.91 12.44 2.01
C VAL A 147 -21.74 13.40 1.90
N LEU A 148 -22.05 14.70 1.82
CA LEU A 148 -21.09 15.79 1.96
C LEU A 148 -21.01 16.17 3.44
N SER A 149 -19.85 15.96 4.05
CA SER A 149 -19.59 16.28 5.45
C SER A 149 -18.75 17.55 5.54
N VAL A 150 -19.20 18.57 6.27
CA VAL A 150 -18.58 19.89 6.33
C VAL A 150 -18.41 20.34 7.77
N LEU A 151 -17.20 20.76 8.15
CA LEU A 151 -16.96 21.38 9.45
C LEU A 151 -17.49 22.82 9.44
N THR A 152 -18.49 23.09 10.26
CA THR A 152 -19.11 24.42 10.36
C THR A 152 -18.41 25.30 11.40
N GLU A 153 -18.70 26.60 11.41
CA GLU A 153 -18.19 27.53 12.42
C GLU A 153 -18.89 27.38 13.79
N GLU A 154 -20.09 26.78 13.81
CA GLU A 154 -20.88 26.57 15.02
C GLU A 154 -20.21 25.56 15.98
N LYS A 155 -20.28 25.81 17.28
CA LYS A 155 -19.82 24.85 18.31
C LYS A 155 -20.95 23.90 18.68
N THR A 156 -20.63 22.61 18.87
CA THR A 156 -21.62 21.66 19.39
C THR A 156 -21.98 21.97 20.85
N LYS A 157 -23.25 21.76 21.21
CA LYS A 157 -23.74 21.88 22.60
C LYS A 157 -23.36 20.70 23.50
N ALA A 158 -22.73 19.66 22.93
CA ALA A 158 -22.31 18.47 23.65
C ALA A 158 -20.96 18.70 24.36
N SER A 159 -20.73 17.96 25.44
CA SER A 159 -19.53 18.01 26.30
C SER A 159 -18.19 17.65 25.62
N SER A 160 -18.19 17.36 24.32
CA SER A 160 -17.01 17.00 23.53
C SER A 160 -16.20 18.21 23.02
N GLY A 161 -16.69 19.44 23.15
CA GLY A 161 -15.93 20.67 22.86
C GLY A 161 -15.62 20.94 21.38
N GLY A 162 -16.07 20.08 20.46
CA GLY A 162 -15.83 20.21 19.01
C GLY A 162 -16.80 21.14 18.27
N ARG A 163 -16.39 21.60 17.08
CA ARG A 163 -17.28 22.31 16.14
C ARG A 163 -18.31 21.36 15.53
N ARG A 164 -19.48 21.84 15.13
CA ARG A 164 -20.53 21.04 14.50
C ARG A 164 -20.10 20.63 13.11
N VAL A 165 -20.30 19.35 12.78
CA VAL A 165 -20.14 18.84 11.41
C VAL A 165 -21.53 18.69 10.81
N SER A 166 -21.76 19.35 9.67
CA SER A 166 -22.98 19.18 8.89
C SER A 166 -22.83 17.98 7.95
N HIS A 167 -23.85 17.15 7.86
CA HIS A 167 -23.90 15.98 6.97
C HIS A 167 -25.05 16.13 5.97
N ILE A 168 -24.73 16.59 4.77
CA ILE A 168 -25.68 16.89 3.70
C ILE A 168 -25.78 15.66 2.79
N LYS A 169 -26.97 15.08 2.66
CA LYS A 169 -27.20 13.90 1.81
C LYS A 169 -27.15 14.31 0.33
N ILE A 170 -26.41 13.55 -0.46
CA ILE A 170 -26.39 13.65 -1.92
C ILE A 170 -27.07 12.41 -2.48
N MET A 171 -28.22 12.60 -3.10
CA MET A 171 -29.00 11.53 -3.73
C MET A 171 -28.54 11.30 -5.16
N CYS A 172 -28.44 10.04 -5.56
CA CYS A 172 -28.19 9.63 -6.93
C CYS A 172 -29.49 9.14 -7.56
N GLN A 173 -30.01 9.86 -8.56
CA GLN A 173 -31.26 9.54 -9.25
C GLN A 173 -31.03 9.58 -10.76
N ASN A 174 -31.28 8.48 -11.46
CA ASN A 174 -31.07 8.35 -12.91
C ASN A 174 -29.67 8.82 -13.35
N ASP A 175 -28.63 8.36 -12.64
CA ASP A 175 -27.22 8.72 -12.85
C ASP A 175 -26.89 10.22 -12.73
N ARG A 176 -27.78 10.99 -12.06
CA ARG A 176 -27.55 12.39 -11.72
C ARG A 176 -27.58 12.60 -10.22
N TYR A 177 -26.90 13.64 -9.75
CA TYR A 177 -26.68 13.93 -8.34
C TYR A 177 -27.45 15.18 -7.90
N THR A 178 -28.02 15.14 -6.69
CA THR A 178 -28.69 16.31 -6.09
C THR A 178 -28.63 16.26 -4.56
N VAL A 179 -28.67 17.42 -3.90
CA VAL A 179 -28.81 17.52 -2.43
C VAL A 179 -30.28 17.63 -1.97
N GLY A 180 -31.24 17.44 -2.89
CA GLY A 180 -32.68 17.52 -2.62
C GLY A 180 -33.37 18.81 -3.08
N GLY A 181 -32.64 19.67 -3.80
CA GLY A 181 -33.21 20.81 -4.51
C GLY A 181 -33.69 20.46 -5.93
N THR A 182 -34.06 21.47 -6.70
CA THR A 182 -34.43 21.33 -8.12
C THR A 182 -33.22 21.12 -9.03
N GLU A 183 -32.03 21.50 -8.58
CA GLU A 183 -30.78 21.37 -9.32
C GLU A 183 -30.29 19.90 -9.30
N MET A 184 -29.94 19.40 -10.48
CA MET A 184 -29.33 18.08 -10.68
C MET A 184 -28.04 18.23 -11.49
N PHE A 185 -27.05 17.42 -11.14
CA PHE A 185 -25.69 17.48 -11.69
C PHE A 185 -25.29 16.15 -12.31
N ASP A 186 -24.46 16.19 -13.35
CA ASP A 186 -24.07 14.99 -14.09
C ASP A 186 -22.90 14.25 -13.40
N SER A 187 -22.11 14.96 -12.59
CA SER A 187 -21.06 14.37 -11.76
C SER A 187 -21.06 14.91 -10.31
N LEU A 188 -20.46 14.16 -9.39
CA LEU A 188 -20.20 14.65 -8.04
C LEU A 188 -19.26 15.87 -8.05
N THR A 189 -18.35 15.95 -9.02
CA THR A 189 -17.44 17.07 -9.18
C THR A 189 -18.20 18.34 -9.54
N ASP A 190 -19.13 18.28 -10.49
CA ASP A 190 -19.97 19.43 -10.87
C ASP A 190 -20.82 19.92 -9.70
N LEU A 191 -21.38 18.97 -8.93
CA LEU A 191 -22.15 19.28 -7.73
C LEU A 191 -21.29 20.03 -6.71
N VAL A 192 -20.09 19.53 -6.41
CA VAL A 192 -19.19 20.15 -5.43
C VAL A 192 -18.71 21.52 -5.88
N GLU A 193 -18.29 21.67 -7.15
CA GLU A 193 -17.83 22.97 -7.67
C GLU A 193 -18.95 24.02 -7.70
N HIS A 194 -20.19 23.61 -7.99
CA HIS A 194 -21.35 24.50 -7.89
C HIS A 194 -21.53 25.00 -6.45
N TYR A 195 -21.54 24.09 -5.47
CA TYR A 195 -21.78 24.44 -4.07
C TYR A 195 -20.58 25.08 -3.36
N LYS A 196 -19.35 24.93 -3.88
CA LYS A 196 -18.19 25.74 -3.46
C LYS A 196 -18.41 27.23 -3.73
N ARG A 197 -19.07 27.57 -4.85
CA ARG A 197 -19.35 28.97 -5.22
C ARG A 197 -20.59 29.52 -4.53
N LYS A 198 -21.66 28.72 -4.46
CA LYS A 198 -22.98 29.17 -3.99
C LYS A 198 -23.17 29.06 -2.48
N GLY A 199 -22.50 28.10 -1.83
CA GLY A 199 -22.87 27.64 -0.48
C GLY A 199 -24.16 26.81 -0.50
N ILE A 200 -24.41 26.10 0.59
CA ILE A 200 -25.61 25.26 0.77
C ILE A 200 -26.41 25.79 1.96
N GLU A 201 -27.68 26.08 1.76
CA GLU A 201 -28.60 26.43 2.83
C GLU A 201 -29.27 25.17 3.40
N GLU A 202 -29.15 24.95 4.70
CA GLU A 202 -29.86 23.88 5.40
C GLU A 202 -31.33 24.27 5.68
N LEU A 203 -32.19 23.28 5.92
CA LEU A 203 -33.59 23.51 6.34
C LEU A 203 -33.72 24.34 7.62
N SER A 204 -32.68 24.37 8.45
CA SER A 204 -32.57 25.19 9.65
C SER A 204 -32.39 26.68 9.35
N GLY A 205 -32.08 27.05 8.10
CA GLY A 205 -31.64 28.39 7.68
C GLY A 205 -30.14 28.63 7.85
N THR A 206 -29.37 27.67 8.37
CA THR A 206 -27.91 27.78 8.49
C THR A 206 -27.26 27.59 7.11
N TRP A 207 -26.34 28.49 6.77
CA TRP A 207 -25.53 28.38 5.55
C TRP A 207 -24.22 27.63 5.79
N VAL A 208 -23.93 26.69 4.90
CA VAL A 208 -22.74 25.84 4.90
C VAL A 208 -21.89 26.16 3.67
N TYR A 209 -20.64 26.51 3.89
CA TYR A 209 -19.72 26.90 2.81
C TYR A 209 -18.59 25.88 2.66
N LEU A 210 -18.32 25.47 1.43
CA LEU A 210 -17.23 24.56 1.09
C LEU A 210 -16.00 25.39 0.76
N LYS A 211 -15.16 25.66 1.77
CA LYS A 211 -13.99 26.53 1.63
C LYS A 211 -12.77 25.74 1.17
N GLN A 212 -12.43 24.66 1.87
CA GLN A 212 -11.26 23.83 1.53
C GLN A 212 -11.56 22.34 1.64
N PRO A 213 -11.02 21.50 0.74
CA PRO A 213 -11.19 20.05 0.82
C PRO A 213 -10.33 19.42 1.92
N TYR A 214 -10.84 18.36 2.53
CA TYR A 214 -10.05 17.38 3.25
C TYR A 214 -9.63 16.28 2.27
N TYR A 215 -8.35 16.26 1.90
CA TYR A 215 -7.84 15.29 0.93
C TYR A 215 -7.65 13.90 1.54
N SER A 216 -8.04 12.88 0.77
CA SER A 216 -7.83 11.47 1.07
C SER A 216 -6.56 10.97 0.38
N THR A 217 -5.69 10.29 1.13
CA THR A 217 -4.54 9.56 0.58
C THR A 217 -4.88 8.14 0.17
N ARG A 218 -6.09 7.68 0.49
CA ARG A 218 -6.59 6.36 0.08
C ARG A 218 -6.97 6.38 -1.39
N VAL A 219 -6.69 5.29 -2.08
CA VAL A 219 -7.01 5.11 -3.49
C VAL A 219 -7.24 3.62 -3.77
N ASN A 220 -8.14 3.33 -4.70
CA ASN A 220 -8.24 1.98 -5.27
C ASN A 220 -6.95 1.71 -6.08
N ALA A 221 -6.29 0.59 -5.83
CA ALA A 221 -5.05 0.24 -6.51
C ALA A 221 -5.20 0.32 -8.04
N ALA A 222 -6.31 -0.15 -8.60
CA ALA A 222 -6.58 -0.10 -10.04
C ALA A 222 -6.57 1.33 -10.62
N ASP A 223 -6.83 2.34 -9.80
CA ASP A 223 -6.97 3.75 -10.19
C ASP A 223 -5.73 4.59 -9.79
N ILE A 224 -4.64 3.97 -9.35
CA ILE A 224 -3.43 4.67 -8.89
C ILE A 224 -2.84 5.61 -9.95
N ASP A 225 -2.92 5.26 -11.23
CA ASP A 225 -2.40 6.06 -12.35
C ASP A 225 -3.14 7.42 -12.46
N SER A 226 -4.45 7.41 -12.25
CA SER A 226 -5.25 8.65 -12.16
C SER A 226 -4.83 9.51 -10.96
N ARG A 227 -4.52 8.87 -9.82
CA ARG A 227 -3.99 9.59 -8.64
C ARG A 227 -2.61 10.19 -8.91
N VAL A 228 -1.72 9.47 -9.60
CA VAL A 228 -0.40 9.98 -9.99
C VAL A 228 -0.55 11.24 -10.84
N ARG A 229 -1.38 11.20 -11.89
CA ARG A 229 -1.66 12.36 -12.74
C ARG A 229 -2.18 13.55 -11.94
N LEU A 230 -3.11 13.33 -11.02
CA LEU A 230 -3.70 14.39 -10.20
C LEU A 230 -2.68 15.05 -9.25
N LEU A 231 -1.81 14.25 -8.64
CA LEU A 231 -0.74 14.75 -7.76
C LEU A 231 0.37 15.47 -8.52
N ASP A 232 0.55 15.16 -9.81
CA ASP A 232 1.44 15.90 -10.71
C ASP A 232 0.82 17.22 -11.22
N GLN A 233 -0.48 17.22 -11.57
CA GLN A 233 -1.19 18.40 -12.11
C GLN A 233 -1.41 19.52 -11.09
N THR A 234 -1.48 19.20 -9.80
CA THR A 234 -1.61 20.21 -8.72
C THR A 234 -0.40 21.15 -8.62
N ALA A 235 0.64 20.95 -9.43
CA ALA A 235 1.72 21.90 -9.65
C ALA A 235 1.37 23.07 -10.61
N GLU A 236 0.34 22.93 -11.46
CA GLU A 236 0.10 23.83 -12.61
C GLU A 236 -1.23 24.61 -12.54
N GLY A 237 -2.14 24.26 -11.62
CA GLY A 237 -3.55 24.66 -11.69
C GLY A 237 -3.99 25.98 -11.03
N GLU A 238 -3.15 26.68 -10.26
CA GLU A 238 -3.57 27.91 -9.57
C GLU A 238 -2.48 28.98 -9.61
N ASN A 239 -2.42 29.77 -10.69
CA ASN A 239 -1.89 31.14 -10.69
C ASN A 239 -2.21 31.84 -12.03
N GLN A 240 -3.42 32.41 -12.13
CA GLN A 240 -3.61 33.71 -12.78
C GLN A 240 -3.91 34.74 -11.68
N GLY A 241 -2.87 35.21 -11.01
CA GLY A 241 -2.94 36.22 -9.96
C GLY A 241 -1.56 36.47 -9.37
N GLU A 242 -1.13 37.72 -9.40
CA GLU A 242 0.21 38.19 -9.02
C GLU A 242 0.61 37.83 -7.57
N GLY A 243 1.85 37.37 -7.36
CA GLY A 243 2.50 37.36 -6.05
C GLY A 243 3.05 36.03 -5.53
N ASP A 244 4.19 35.60 -6.08
CA ASP A 244 5.32 34.99 -5.35
C ASP A 244 5.08 33.80 -4.37
N LYS A 245 4.16 32.88 -4.70
CA LYS A 245 4.21 31.50 -4.19
C LYS A 245 4.03 30.54 -5.36
N LYS A 246 5.10 29.86 -5.78
CA LYS A 246 4.97 28.61 -6.56
C LYS A 246 4.02 27.69 -5.77
N SER A 247 2.81 27.49 -6.27
CA SER A 247 1.92 26.45 -5.74
C SER A 247 2.68 25.13 -5.86
N LYS A 248 2.88 24.45 -4.74
CA LYS A 248 3.73 23.26 -4.69
C LYS A 248 2.86 22.05 -5.08
N ALA A 249 3.42 21.15 -5.90
CA ALA A 249 2.73 19.97 -6.44
C ALA A 249 2.03 19.12 -5.36
N GLY A 250 0.97 18.38 -5.72
CA GLY A 250 0.22 17.54 -4.77
C GLY A 250 1.06 16.48 -4.07
N PHE A 251 2.10 15.95 -4.74
CA PHE A 251 3.09 15.08 -4.09
C PHE A 251 3.84 15.77 -2.95
N TRP A 252 4.22 17.04 -3.12
CA TRP A 252 4.86 17.82 -2.07
C TRP A 252 3.92 18.02 -0.89
N GLU A 253 2.64 18.33 -1.13
CA GLU A 253 1.65 18.51 -0.06
C GLU A 253 1.46 17.23 0.77
N GLU A 254 1.29 16.08 0.13
CA GLU A 254 1.12 14.80 0.85
C GLU A 254 2.38 14.41 1.62
N PHE A 255 3.56 14.65 1.04
CA PHE A 255 4.83 14.38 1.71
C PHE A 255 5.10 15.34 2.87
N ASP A 256 4.80 16.64 2.72
CA ASP A 256 4.94 17.65 3.78
C ASP A 256 3.99 17.38 4.95
N ALA A 257 2.76 16.94 4.68
CA ALA A 257 1.82 16.50 5.71
C ALA A 257 2.39 15.32 6.53
N LEU A 258 3.05 14.36 5.87
CA LEU A 258 3.72 13.25 6.53
C LEU A 258 4.92 13.73 7.38
N GLN A 259 5.70 14.69 6.90
CA GLN A 259 6.80 15.30 7.68
C GLN A 259 6.30 15.99 8.96
N LYS A 260 5.17 16.69 8.89
CA LYS A 260 4.55 17.35 10.05
C LYS A 260 4.02 16.36 11.09
N GLN A 261 3.70 15.13 10.70
CA GLN A 261 3.32 14.08 11.65
C GLN A 261 4.53 13.50 12.40
N GLU A 262 5.73 13.55 11.82
CA GLU A 262 6.95 13.00 12.41
C GLU A 262 7.30 13.64 13.76
N THR A 263 6.97 14.93 13.96
CA THR A 263 7.18 15.63 15.24
C THR A 263 6.34 15.08 16.39
N LYS A 264 5.30 14.27 16.09
CA LYS A 264 4.45 13.63 17.10
C LYS A 264 5.02 12.28 17.58
N VAL A 265 5.98 11.70 16.85
CA VAL A 265 6.57 10.39 17.19
C VAL A 265 7.59 10.54 18.32
N LYS A 266 7.15 10.28 19.56
CA LYS A 266 7.99 10.33 20.76
C LYS A 266 8.49 8.93 21.16
N LYS A 267 9.27 8.28 20.30
CA LYS A 267 9.83 6.95 20.56
C LYS A 267 11.26 7.02 21.09
N SER A 268 11.55 6.17 22.07
CA SER A 268 12.88 6.07 22.69
C SER A 268 13.93 5.52 21.72
N ARG A 269 15.16 6.00 21.86
CA ARG A 269 16.36 5.63 21.07
C ARG A 269 17.59 5.58 21.98
N GLU A 270 17.39 5.38 23.28
CA GLU A 270 18.40 5.51 24.33
C GLU A 270 19.52 4.48 24.16
N GLU A 271 19.19 3.27 23.71
CA GLU A 271 20.17 2.21 23.46
C GLU A 271 21.18 2.62 22.39
N GLY A 272 20.73 3.32 21.34
CA GLY A 272 21.61 3.87 20.31
C GLY A 272 22.46 5.06 20.77
N MET A 273 22.04 5.76 21.84
CA MET A 273 22.76 6.92 22.39
C MET A 273 23.84 6.53 23.41
N ARG A 274 23.87 5.28 23.87
CA ARG A 274 24.88 4.78 24.81
C ARG A 274 26.31 5.07 24.31
N PRO A 275 27.24 5.49 25.19
CA PRO A 275 28.64 5.76 24.81
C PRO A 275 29.29 4.60 24.07
N GLU A 276 29.02 3.36 24.50
CA GLU A 276 29.56 2.11 23.94
C GLU A 276 29.07 1.85 22.50
N ASN A 277 27.86 2.32 22.18
CA ASN A 277 27.21 2.09 20.89
C ASN A 277 27.47 3.21 19.87
N LYS A 278 28.05 4.34 20.30
CA LYS A 278 28.29 5.51 19.44
C LYS A 278 29.12 5.17 18.19
N SER A 279 30.13 4.32 18.32
CA SER A 279 30.99 3.87 17.21
C SER A 279 30.35 2.81 16.32
N LYS A 280 29.22 2.22 16.77
CA LYS A 280 28.41 1.26 15.98
C LYS A 280 27.39 1.96 15.09
N ASN A 281 27.26 3.29 15.20
CA ASN A 281 26.35 4.11 14.40
C ASN A 281 27.09 4.79 13.26
N ARG A 282 26.68 4.54 12.00
CA ARG A 282 27.25 5.24 10.84
C ARG A 282 26.97 6.74 10.90
N TYR A 283 25.80 7.11 11.39
CA TYR A 283 25.40 8.49 11.59
C TYR A 283 24.95 8.70 13.03
N LYS A 284 25.56 9.66 13.72
CA LYS A 284 25.33 9.94 15.14
C LYS A 284 23.85 10.10 15.52
N ASN A 285 23.05 10.68 14.62
CA ASN A 285 21.67 11.07 14.91
C ASN A 285 20.63 10.13 14.27
N ILE A 286 21.06 9.09 13.54
CA ILE A 286 20.16 8.11 12.92
C ILE A 286 20.25 6.82 13.71
N LEU A 287 19.34 6.67 14.67
CA LEU A 287 19.36 5.60 15.66
C LEU A 287 18.09 4.74 15.54
N PRO A 288 18.18 3.44 15.87
CA PRO A 288 17.01 2.57 15.90
C PRO A 288 16.10 2.96 17.08
N PHE A 289 14.79 2.78 16.93
CA PHE A 289 13.89 2.83 18.09
C PHE A 289 14.11 1.63 18.99
N ASP A 290 14.10 1.84 20.30
CA ASP A 290 14.39 0.79 21.27
C ASP A 290 13.35 -0.34 21.25
N GLU A 291 12.07 0.00 21.04
CA GLU A 291 10.95 -0.96 21.01
C GLU A 291 11.06 -2.02 19.90
N THR A 292 11.67 -1.66 18.78
CA THR A 292 11.71 -2.48 17.56
C THR A 292 13.13 -2.78 17.12
N ARG A 293 14.15 -2.41 17.89
CA ARG A 293 15.55 -2.70 17.53
C ARG A 293 15.79 -4.20 17.51
N VAL A 294 16.71 -4.63 16.67
CA VAL A 294 17.23 -5.99 16.76
C VAL A 294 18.16 -6.08 17.98
N ILE A 295 17.96 -7.10 18.80
CA ILE A 295 18.77 -7.40 19.99
C ILE A 295 19.66 -8.59 19.63
N LEU A 296 20.98 -8.40 19.62
CA LEU A 296 21.91 -9.48 19.29
C LEU A 296 21.94 -10.52 20.42
N GLN A 297 21.68 -11.78 20.06
CA GLN A 297 21.66 -12.92 20.96
C GLN A 297 23.07 -13.49 21.18
N SER A 298 23.23 -14.35 22.19
CA SER A 298 24.49 -15.05 22.51
C SER A 298 25.67 -14.09 22.76
N ARG A 299 25.38 -12.93 23.35
CA ARG A 299 26.35 -11.92 23.80
C ARG A 299 26.51 -11.98 25.31
N ASP A 300 27.66 -11.53 25.81
CA ASP A 300 27.89 -11.43 27.25
C ASP A 300 27.01 -10.33 27.85
N PRO A 301 26.02 -10.67 28.71
CA PRO A 301 25.12 -9.69 29.30
C PRO A 301 25.83 -8.71 30.24
N ASN A 302 27.05 -9.01 30.69
CA ASN A 302 27.86 -8.12 31.53
C ASN A 302 28.58 -7.04 30.71
N ILE A 303 28.69 -7.21 29.38
CA ILE A 303 29.29 -6.23 28.48
C ILE A 303 28.18 -5.31 27.97
N ILE A 304 28.14 -4.09 28.49
CA ILE A 304 27.15 -3.07 28.10
C ILE A 304 27.26 -2.78 26.60
N GLY A 305 26.12 -2.80 25.90
CA GLY A 305 26.04 -2.54 24.45
C GLY A 305 26.53 -3.69 23.55
N SER A 306 26.84 -4.86 24.11
CA SER A 306 27.23 -6.04 23.33
C SER A 306 26.08 -6.58 22.46
N ASP A 307 24.84 -6.34 22.88
CA ASP A 307 23.58 -6.74 22.23
C ASP A 307 23.13 -5.77 21.12
N TYR A 308 23.90 -4.71 20.85
CA TYR A 308 23.47 -3.61 19.99
C TYR A 308 23.88 -3.80 18.52
N ILE A 309 22.90 -3.60 17.63
CA ILE A 309 23.09 -3.31 16.21
C ILE A 309 22.11 -2.21 15.76
N ASN A 310 22.54 -1.32 14.87
CA ASN A 310 21.66 -0.27 14.32
C ASN A 310 20.75 -0.84 13.22
N GLY A 311 19.70 -1.55 13.64
CA GLY A 311 18.65 -2.07 12.77
C GLY A 311 17.35 -2.27 13.53
N ASN A 312 16.22 -2.22 12.82
CA ASN A 312 14.89 -2.43 13.39
C ASN A 312 14.14 -3.51 12.62
N TYR A 313 13.34 -4.29 13.33
CA TYR A 313 12.27 -5.06 12.72
C TYR A 313 11.20 -4.12 12.17
N VAL A 314 10.73 -4.42 10.97
CA VAL A 314 9.65 -3.71 10.30
C VAL A 314 8.68 -4.75 9.77
N LYS A 315 7.39 -4.62 10.10
CA LYS A 315 6.31 -5.51 9.63
C LYS A 315 5.11 -4.69 9.20
N ASN A 316 4.25 -5.26 8.36
CA ASN A 316 3.04 -4.59 7.91
C ASN A 316 1.96 -4.62 9.01
N LYS A 317 1.81 -3.54 9.77
CA LYS A 317 0.78 -3.44 10.83
C LYS A 317 -0.61 -3.04 10.31
N LEU A 318 -0.77 -2.83 9.00
CA LEU A 318 -2.04 -2.42 8.39
C LEU A 318 -2.88 -3.59 7.88
N GLN A 319 -2.33 -4.80 7.90
CA GLN A 319 -3.00 -6.03 7.52
C GLN A 319 -3.24 -6.92 8.75
N GLU A 320 -4.28 -7.76 8.70
CA GLU A 320 -4.61 -8.70 9.76
C GLU A 320 -3.43 -9.65 10.06
N PRO A 321 -3.19 -10.02 11.33
CA PRO A 321 -2.11 -10.93 11.69
C PRO A 321 -2.15 -12.24 10.89
N GLY A 322 -1.03 -12.61 10.27
CA GLY A 322 -0.88 -13.80 9.45
C GLY A 322 0.56 -14.02 9.01
N ASP A 323 0.80 -14.91 8.05
CA ASP A 323 2.12 -15.19 7.43
C ASP A 323 2.55 -14.04 6.49
N GLN A 324 2.71 -12.85 7.04
CA GLN A 324 3.21 -11.68 6.33
C GLN A 324 4.74 -11.66 6.36
N LYS A 325 5.35 -11.09 5.31
CA LYS A 325 6.78 -10.82 5.32
C LYS A 325 7.16 -9.90 6.50
N VAL A 326 8.26 -10.27 7.15
CA VAL A 326 8.95 -9.44 8.14
C VAL A 326 10.27 -8.99 7.54
N TYR A 327 10.64 -7.74 7.82
CA TYR A 327 11.86 -7.12 7.31
C TYR A 327 12.74 -6.67 8.47
N ILE A 328 14.05 -6.62 8.24
CA ILE A 328 14.99 -5.91 9.09
C ILE A 328 15.58 -4.75 8.28
N ALA A 329 15.24 -3.53 8.68
CA ALA A 329 15.81 -2.32 8.10
C ALA A 329 17.05 -1.91 8.90
N THR A 330 18.23 -1.97 8.28
CA THR A 330 19.52 -1.71 8.96
C THR A 330 20.41 -0.75 8.16
N GLN A 331 21.41 -0.17 8.83
CA GLN A 331 22.41 0.68 8.18
C GLN A 331 23.43 -0.14 7.36
N GLY A 332 24.19 0.52 6.49
CA GLY A 332 25.33 -0.10 5.82
C GLY A 332 26.46 -0.39 6.81
N CYS A 333 27.01 -1.61 6.76
CA CYS A 333 28.03 -2.09 7.70
C CYS A 333 29.23 -1.14 7.82
N LEU A 334 29.63 -0.87 9.06
CA LEU A 334 30.94 -0.31 9.38
C LEU A 334 31.94 -1.45 9.56
N ALA A 335 33.24 -1.16 9.49
CA ALA A 335 34.28 -2.17 9.75
C ALA A 335 34.10 -2.83 11.14
N THR A 336 33.68 -2.04 12.14
CA THR A 336 33.43 -2.49 13.52
C THR A 336 32.13 -3.28 13.70
N THR A 337 31.21 -3.27 12.74
CA THR A 337 29.88 -3.89 12.88
C THR A 337 29.66 -5.07 11.92
N VAL A 338 30.68 -5.50 11.15
CA VAL A 338 30.57 -6.65 10.23
C VAL A 338 30.20 -7.92 10.99
N ASN A 339 30.86 -8.17 12.13
CA ASN A 339 30.60 -9.37 12.93
C ASN A 339 29.20 -9.33 13.57
N ASP A 340 28.76 -8.15 14.02
CA ASP A 340 27.40 -7.93 14.54
C ASP A 340 26.34 -8.15 13.45
N PHE A 341 26.60 -7.73 12.22
CA PHE A 341 25.71 -7.96 11.09
C PHE A 341 25.52 -9.44 10.80
N TRP A 342 26.60 -10.24 10.79
CA TRP A 342 26.48 -11.67 10.56
C TRP A 342 25.88 -12.43 11.74
N GLN A 343 26.11 -11.97 12.98
CA GLN A 343 25.37 -12.45 14.15
C GLN A 343 23.87 -12.26 13.97
N MET A 344 23.44 -11.07 13.54
CA MET A 344 22.04 -10.78 13.23
C MET A 344 21.50 -11.70 12.13
N VAL A 345 22.18 -11.80 10.98
CA VAL A 345 21.76 -12.68 9.87
C VAL A 345 21.59 -14.13 10.33
N TRP A 346 22.50 -14.63 11.16
CA TRP A 346 22.45 -15.99 11.67
C TRP A 346 21.31 -16.21 12.66
N GLN A 347 21.18 -15.37 13.70
CA GLN A 347 20.16 -15.57 14.74
C GLN A 347 18.74 -15.43 14.17
N GLU A 348 18.55 -14.53 13.20
CA GLU A 348 17.25 -14.24 12.59
C GLU A 348 16.90 -15.24 11.49
N ARG A 349 17.76 -16.23 11.21
CA ARG A 349 17.56 -17.23 10.14
C ARG A 349 17.26 -16.58 8.78
N THR A 350 17.81 -15.39 8.53
CA THR A 350 17.68 -14.67 7.26
C THR A 350 18.21 -15.54 6.12
N ARG A 351 17.51 -15.53 4.98
CA ARG A 351 17.95 -16.20 3.75
C ARG A 351 18.22 -15.25 2.59
N VAL A 352 17.65 -14.05 2.65
CA VAL A 352 17.78 -13.04 1.59
C VAL A 352 18.23 -11.71 2.20
N ILE A 353 19.30 -11.14 1.63
CA ILE A 353 19.82 -9.82 1.98
C ILE A 353 19.69 -8.90 0.77
N VAL A 354 19.15 -7.70 0.96
CA VAL A 354 18.94 -6.69 -0.08
C VAL A 354 19.78 -5.45 0.26
N MET A 355 20.81 -5.22 -0.53
CA MET A 355 21.69 -4.06 -0.45
C MET A 355 21.34 -3.06 -1.56
N THR A 356 21.01 -1.82 -1.20
CA THR A 356 20.50 -0.80 -2.14
C THR A 356 21.48 0.36 -2.33
N THR A 357 22.78 0.07 -2.28
CA THR A 357 23.87 1.04 -2.38
C THR A 357 25.11 0.38 -2.94
N ARG A 358 25.96 1.17 -3.60
CA ARG A 358 27.36 0.80 -3.79
C ARG A 358 28.13 0.97 -2.48
N GLU A 359 29.29 0.36 -2.38
CA GLU A 359 30.20 0.46 -1.25
C GLU A 359 30.64 1.92 -1.03
N VAL A 360 30.96 2.58 -2.14
CA VAL A 360 31.41 3.98 -2.21
C VAL A 360 30.59 4.71 -3.28
N GLU A 361 30.07 5.88 -2.92
CA GLU A 361 29.35 6.77 -3.84
C GLU A 361 29.92 8.18 -3.68
N LYS A 362 30.32 8.82 -4.79
CA LYS A 362 31.01 10.12 -4.81
C LYS A 362 32.18 10.22 -3.81
N GLY A 363 32.98 9.17 -3.72
CA GLY A 363 34.13 9.11 -2.81
C GLY A 363 33.77 9.02 -1.32
N ARG A 364 32.50 8.80 -0.97
CA ARG A 364 32.06 8.60 0.42
C ARG A 364 31.65 7.16 0.66
N ASN A 365 32.19 6.56 1.71
CA ASN A 365 31.85 5.20 2.14
C ASN A 365 30.40 5.11 2.60
N LYS A 366 29.61 4.26 1.95
CA LYS A 366 28.21 3.97 2.27
C LYS A 366 28.05 2.64 2.99
N CYS A 367 28.85 1.64 2.64
CA CYS A 367 28.87 0.33 3.26
C CYS A 367 30.24 -0.31 3.03
N VAL A 368 30.85 -0.88 4.06
CA VAL A 368 32.04 -1.72 3.84
C VAL A 368 31.58 -3.08 3.31
N PRO A 369 32.36 -3.74 2.43
CA PRO A 369 32.11 -5.13 2.07
C PRO A 369 32.14 -6.02 3.31
N TYR A 370 31.09 -6.81 3.50
CA TYR A 370 30.97 -7.77 4.59
C TYR A 370 30.97 -9.22 4.10
N TRP A 371 31.20 -9.43 2.81
CA TRP A 371 31.31 -10.74 2.15
C TRP A 371 32.76 -10.97 1.67
N PRO A 372 33.18 -12.23 1.44
CA PRO A 372 34.43 -12.57 0.73
C PRO A 372 34.28 -12.43 -0.80
N GLU A 373 35.40 -12.43 -1.51
CA GLU A 373 35.41 -12.59 -2.97
C GLU A 373 34.98 -14.00 -3.39
N LEU A 374 34.68 -14.20 -4.67
CA LEU A 374 34.22 -15.48 -5.22
C LEU A 374 35.19 -16.62 -4.90
N ASN A 375 34.66 -17.73 -4.37
CA ASN A 375 35.38 -18.92 -3.89
C ASN A 375 36.29 -18.69 -2.66
N GLU A 376 36.26 -17.51 -2.06
CA GLU A 376 37.00 -17.22 -0.83
C GLU A 376 36.13 -17.35 0.42
N PHE A 377 36.81 -17.39 1.57
CA PHE A 377 36.21 -17.45 2.90
C PHE A 377 36.53 -16.18 3.69
N LYS A 378 35.59 -15.74 4.52
CA LYS A 378 35.75 -14.64 5.46
C LYS A 378 35.30 -15.06 6.84
N GLU A 379 36.21 -14.95 7.80
CA GLU A 379 35.91 -15.06 9.22
C GLU A 379 35.15 -13.82 9.70
N VAL A 380 33.99 -14.04 10.34
CA VAL A 380 33.10 -12.99 10.84
C VAL A 380 32.57 -13.36 12.23
N GLY A 381 33.40 -13.14 13.26
CA GLY A 381 33.10 -13.56 14.63
C GLY A 381 33.09 -15.09 14.74
N PRO A 382 32.05 -15.73 15.28
CA PRO A 382 32.01 -17.19 15.44
C PRO A 382 31.62 -17.95 14.16
N TYR A 383 31.47 -17.24 13.04
CA TYR A 383 31.02 -17.79 11.77
C TYR A 383 32.08 -17.67 10.69
N MET A 384 32.00 -18.57 9.71
CA MET A 384 32.68 -18.48 8.45
C MET A 384 31.66 -18.22 7.35
N VAL A 385 31.96 -17.30 6.45
CA VAL A 385 31.16 -17.01 5.26
C VAL A 385 31.98 -17.33 4.03
N GLN A 386 31.41 -18.07 3.08
CA GLN A 386 31.99 -18.37 1.79
C GLN A 386 31.16 -17.73 0.68
N CYS A 387 31.79 -17.17 -0.35
CA CYS A 387 31.09 -16.83 -1.59
C CYS A 387 31.18 -18.01 -2.56
N VAL A 388 30.03 -18.61 -2.87
CA VAL A 388 29.93 -19.82 -3.69
C VAL A 388 29.69 -19.49 -5.15
N ASP A 389 28.96 -18.40 -5.43
CA ASP A 389 28.61 -17.99 -6.79
C ASP A 389 28.39 -16.48 -6.84
N GLU A 390 28.68 -15.87 -7.99
CA GLU A 390 28.37 -14.47 -8.31
C GLU A 390 27.68 -14.39 -9.67
N ARG A 391 26.63 -13.60 -9.77
CA ARG A 391 25.88 -13.39 -11.01
C ARG A 391 25.64 -11.91 -11.22
N ASP A 392 26.04 -11.42 -12.39
CA ASP A 392 25.78 -10.06 -12.82
C ASP A 392 24.45 -9.96 -13.59
N ALA A 393 23.64 -8.98 -13.23
CA ALA A 393 22.54 -8.49 -14.03
C ALA A 393 22.78 -7.00 -14.34
N ILE A 394 21.95 -6.43 -15.22
CA ILE A 394 22.11 -5.03 -15.66
C ILE A 394 22.08 -4.07 -14.47
N ASP A 395 21.09 -4.22 -13.59
CA ASP A 395 20.85 -3.28 -12.50
C ASP A 395 21.34 -3.72 -11.13
N TYR A 396 21.70 -4.99 -10.98
CA TYR A 396 22.06 -5.58 -9.71
C TYR A 396 23.03 -6.74 -9.86
N LYS A 397 23.75 -7.05 -8.78
CA LYS A 397 24.60 -8.24 -8.64
C LYS A 397 23.98 -9.18 -7.61
N ILE A 398 24.03 -10.47 -7.87
CA ILE A 398 23.65 -11.53 -6.93
C ILE A 398 24.93 -12.23 -6.45
N ARG A 399 25.05 -12.47 -5.14
CA ARG A 399 26.03 -13.40 -4.57
C ARG A 399 25.31 -14.51 -3.82
N ILE A 400 25.73 -15.74 -4.03
CA ILE A 400 25.30 -16.89 -3.25
C ILE A 400 26.36 -17.10 -2.18
N LEU A 401 25.98 -16.89 -0.93
CA LEU A 401 26.87 -16.98 0.21
C LEU A 401 26.47 -18.16 1.08
N ASP A 402 27.43 -18.95 1.55
CA ASP A 402 27.19 -19.96 2.58
C ASP A 402 27.77 -19.47 3.91
N ILE A 403 26.94 -19.47 4.97
CA ILE A 403 27.37 -19.18 6.34
C ILE A 403 27.27 -20.43 7.21
N PHE A 404 28.28 -20.68 8.04
CA PHE A 404 28.29 -21.77 9.01
C PHE A 404 29.10 -21.41 10.27
N PRO A 405 28.76 -21.95 11.45
CA PRO A 405 29.58 -21.82 12.65
C PRO A 405 30.93 -22.52 12.45
N MET A 406 32.03 -21.92 12.93
CA MET A 406 33.37 -22.49 12.75
C MET A 406 33.54 -23.89 13.37
N ASN A 407 32.81 -24.17 14.44
CA ASN A 407 32.83 -25.46 15.13
C ASN A 407 31.85 -26.50 14.56
N GLN A 408 31.01 -26.12 13.58
CA GLN A 408 29.94 -26.95 13.02
C GLN A 408 29.73 -26.65 11.55
N SER A 409 30.70 -26.99 10.70
CA SER A 409 30.65 -26.74 9.25
C SER A 409 29.46 -27.37 8.53
N ASP A 410 28.90 -28.45 9.08
CA ASP A 410 27.74 -29.15 8.50
C ASP A 410 26.43 -28.34 8.67
N SER A 411 26.37 -27.43 9.64
CA SER A 411 25.23 -26.55 9.90
C SER A 411 25.19 -25.36 8.95
N ARG A 412 25.45 -25.57 7.65
CA ARG A 412 25.51 -24.49 6.65
C ARG A 412 24.14 -23.92 6.31
N ARG A 413 24.10 -22.62 6.03
CA ARG A 413 22.92 -21.93 5.49
C ARG A 413 23.32 -21.10 4.29
N THR A 414 22.66 -21.34 3.17
CA THR A 414 22.78 -20.49 1.99
C THR A 414 21.99 -19.21 2.18
N ILE A 415 22.62 -18.10 1.80
CA ILE A 415 22.15 -16.72 1.85
C ILE A 415 22.26 -16.15 0.45
N TRP A 416 21.16 -15.60 -0.06
CA TRP A 416 21.12 -14.89 -1.32
C TRP A 416 21.29 -13.40 -1.08
N HIS A 417 22.43 -12.87 -1.49
CA HIS A 417 22.77 -11.46 -1.38
C HIS A 417 22.47 -10.76 -2.71
N TYR A 418 21.54 -9.81 -2.67
CA TYR A 418 21.10 -9.01 -3.79
C TYR A 418 21.58 -7.58 -3.62
N GLN A 419 22.49 -7.11 -4.49
CA GLN A 419 23.02 -5.74 -4.45
C GLN A 419 22.53 -4.94 -5.66
N TYR A 420 21.63 -4.00 -5.45
CA TYR A 420 21.17 -3.07 -6.48
C TYR A 420 22.21 -1.96 -6.71
N LEU A 421 22.67 -1.83 -7.95
CA LEU A 421 23.80 -0.99 -8.36
C LEU A 421 23.37 0.23 -9.18
N SER A 422 22.18 0.21 -9.77
CA SER A 422 21.67 1.29 -10.64
C SER A 422 20.91 2.38 -9.89
N TRP A 423 20.89 2.39 -8.55
CA TRP A 423 20.28 3.49 -7.81
C TRP A 423 21.19 4.73 -7.89
N PRO A 424 20.70 5.90 -8.32
CA PRO A 424 21.53 7.10 -8.46
C PRO A 424 21.98 7.68 -7.11
N ASP A 425 23.13 8.35 -7.11
CA ASP A 425 23.67 9.00 -5.91
C ASP A 425 22.74 10.10 -5.35
N HIS A 426 21.97 10.76 -6.22
CA HIS A 426 20.95 11.75 -5.86
C HIS A 426 19.60 11.36 -6.47
N GLY A 427 18.54 11.53 -5.68
CA GLY A 427 17.18 11.25 -6.10
C GLY A 427 16.86 9.76 -6.16
N VAL A 428 16.18 9.38 -7.25
CA VAL A 428 15.58 8.07 -7.49
C VAL A 428 15.87 7.63 -8.93
N PRO A 429 15.81 6.33 -9.26
CA PRO A 429 15.84 5.88 -10.64
C PRO A 429 14.80 6.64 -11.50
N GLN A 430 15.14 6.91 -12.76
CA GLN A 430 14.23 7.62 -13.67
C GLN A 430 12.97 6.79 -13.93
N GLU A 431 13.14 5.48 -14.11
CA GLU A 431 12.07 4.53 -14.37
C GLU A 431 11.99 3.46 -13.25
N PRO A 432 10.78 3.04 -12.82
CA PRO A 432 10.64 2.03 -11.76
C PRO A 432 10.97 0.60 -12.20
N GLY A 433 10.96 0.31 -13.50
CA GLY A 433 11.02 -1.06 -14.02
C GLY A 433 12.20 -1.91 -13.53
N GLY A 434 13.40 -1.32 -13.41
CA GLY A 434 14.58 -2.02 -12.89
C GLY A 434 14.43 -2.43 -11.42
N VAL A 435 13.84 -1.55 -10.60
CA VAL A 435 13.55 -1.85 -9.19
C VAL A 435 12.45 -2.90 -9.05
N LEU A 436 11.40 -2.84 -9.87
CA LEU A 436 10.33 -3.83 -9.87
C LEU A 436 10.82 -5.21 -10.30
N SER A 437 11.65 -5.29 -11.34
CA SER A 437 12.28 -6.54 -11.78
C SER A 437 13.16 -7.13 -10.67
N PHE A 438 13.99 -6.30 -10.05
CA PHE A 438 14.82 -6.67 -8.91
C PHE A 438 14.00 -7.23 -7.73
N LEU A 439 12.93 -6.53 -7.33
CA LEU A 439 12.04 -6.98 -6.25
C LEU A 439 11.33 -8.29 -6.59
N GLY A 440 10.91 -8.48 -7.85
CA GLY A 440 10.34 -9.74 -8.30
C GLY A 440 11.26 -10.94 -8.06
N GLN A 441 12.56 -10.78 -8.34
CA GLN A 441 13.57 -11.81 -8.12
C GLN A 441 13.86 -12.05 -6.63
N VAL A 442 13.97 -10.97 -5.85
CA VAL A 442 14.14 -11.03 -4.38
C VAL A 442 12.98 -11.80 -3.74
N ASN A 443 11.74 -11.49 -4.14
CA ASN A 443 10.53 -12.09 -3.60
C ASN A 443 10.39 -13.55 -4.00
N SER A 444 10.60 -13.88 -5.27
CA SER A 444 10.65 -15.26 -5.74
C SER A 444 11.65 -16.07 -4.93
N LYS A 445 12.85 -15.51 -4.69
CA LYS A 445 13.88 -16.20 -3.92
C LYS A 445 13.53 -16.38 -2.44
N GLN A 446 12.88 -15.42 -1.81
CA GLN A 446 12.42 -15.57 -0.43
C GLN A 446 11.38 -16.70 -0.32
N LEU A 447 10.48 -16.84 -1.30
CA LEU A 447 9.47 -17.89 -1.33
C LEU A 447 10.06 -19.31 -1.47
N ASP A 448 11.24 -19.46 -2.06
CA ASP A 448 11.95 -20.75 -2.12
C ASP A 448 12.35 -21.28 -0.73
N PHE A 449 12.29 -20.44 0.31
CA PHE A 449 12.65 -20.79 1.68
C PHE A 449 11.47 -20.60 2.65
N PRO A 450 10.55 -21.58 2.78
CA PRO A 450 9.35 -21.45 3.62
C PRO A 450 9.62 -21.15 5.10
N ASN A 451 10.78 -21.57 5.61
CA ASN A 451 11.20 -21.36 7.00
C ASN A 451 12.23 -20.22 7.14
N ALA A 452 12.36 -19.35 6.14
CA ALA A 452 13.22 -18.18 6.22
C ALA A 452 12.69 -17.19 7.24
N GLY A 453 13.60 -16.60 8.02
CA GLY A 453 13.26 -15.43 8.82
C GLY A 453 13.25 -14.14 8.00
N PRO A 454 13.30 -12.98 8.67
CA PRO A 454 13.15 -11.69 8.03
C PRO A 454 14.17 -11.41 6.92
N MET A 455 13.73 -10.77 5.84
CA MET A 455 14.62 -10.22 4.82
C MET A 455 15.40 -9.03 5.41
N VAL A 456 16.72 -9.03 5.29
CA VAL A 456 17.55 -7.91 5.73
C VAL A 456 17.69 -6.93 4.59
N ILE A 457 17.21 -5.70 4.75
CA ILE A 457 17.27 -4.65 3.73
C ILE A 457 18.07 -3.47 4.27
N HIS A 458 19.11 -3.05 3.54
CA HIS A 458 19.98 -1.96 3.96
C HIS A 458 20.45 -1.08 2.81
N CYS A 459 20.94 0.10 3.19
CA CYS A 459 21.58 1.05 2.28
C CYS A 459 22.80 1.66 2.99
N SER A 460 22.90 3.00 3.06
CA SER A 460 23.86 3.70 3.91
C SER A 460 23.32 3.91 5.33
N ALA A 461 22.27 4.72 5.49
CA ALA A 461 21.64 4.99 6.80
C ALA A 461 20.55 3.97 7.18
N GLY A 462 20.07 3.20 6.21
CA GLY A 462 18.97 2.24 6.41
C GLY A 462 17.59 2.87 6.55
N ILE A 463 17.34 4.03 5.92
CA ILE A 463 16.07 4.77 6.05
C ILE A 463 15.47 5.24 4.71
N GLY A 464 16.25 5.87 3.84
CA GLY A 464 15.76 6.43 2.56
C GLY A 464 15.46 5.34 1.52
N ARG A 465 16.49 4.85 0.83
CA ARG A 465 16.36 3.77 -0.18
C ARG A 465 15.77 2.49 0.42
N THR A 466 16.24 2.10 1.60
CA THR A 466 15.69 0.98 2.39
C THR A 466 14.20 1.13 2.64
N GLY A 467 13.74 2.27 3.16
CA GLY A 467 12.31 2.48 3.40
C GLY A 467 11.50 2.54 2.12
N THR A 468 12.06 3.08 1.04
CA THR A 468 11.43 3.10 -0.29
C THR A 468 11.17 1.67 -0.79
N ILE A 469 12.19 0.81 -0.74
CA ILE A 469 12.08 -0.60 -1.14
C ILE A 469 11.11 -1.37 -0.26
N VAL A 470 11.21 -1.22 1.07
CA VAL A 470 10.31 -1.91 2.02
C VAL A 470 8.85 -1.54 1.76
N VAL A 471 8.55 -0.26 1.54
CA VAL A 471 7.17 0.20 1.30
C VAL A 471 6.64 -0.28 -0.05
N ILE A 472 7.45 -0.24 -1.11
CA ILE A 472 7.05 -0.78 -2.42
C ILE A 472 6.73 -2.27 -2.28
N ASP A 473 7.60 -3.04 -1.61
CA ASP A 473 7.41 -4.48 -1.44
C ASP A 473 6.13 -4.82 -0.66
N MET A 474 5.87 -4.11 0.45
CA MET A 474 4.66 -4.30 1.25
C MET A 474 3.37 -3.99 0.47
N ILE A 475 3.40 -2.95 -0.37
CA ILE A 475 2.22 -2.58 -1.17
C ILE A 475 1.99 -3.59 -2.29
N ILE A 476 3.06 -4.03 -2.96
CA ILE A 476 2.97 -5.10 -3.95
C ILE A 476 2.43 -6.39 -3.32
N GLU A 477 2.94 -6.80 -2.15
CA GLU A 477 2.41 -7.95 -1.41
C GLU A 477 0.92 -7.79 -1.04
N THR A 478 0.50 -6.56 -0.70
CA THR A 478 -0.92 -6.24 -0.47
C THR A 478 -1.76 -6.44 -1.74
N ILE A 479 -1.27 -5.97 -2.88
CA ILE A 479 -1.95 -6.10 -4.18
C ILE A 479 -1.99 -7.57 -4.62
N ASP A 480 -0.90 -8.30 -4.47
CA ASP A 480 -0.81 -9.72 -4.85
C ASP A 480 -1.73 -10.59 -4.00
N SER A 481 -1.85 -10.28 -2.71
CA SER A 481 -2.72 -11.03 -1.78
C SER A 481 -4.20 -10.66 -1.89
N LYS A 482 -4.54 -9.41 -2.18
CA LYS A 482 -5.93 -8.91 -2.19
C LYS A 482 -6.51 -8.64 -3.58
N GLY A 483 -5.69 -8.67 -4.63
CA GLY A 483 -6.07 -8.33 -6.00
C GLY A 483 -5.96 -6.84 -6.34
N LEU A 484 -6.09 -6.52 -7.64
CA LEU A 484 -5.90 -5.18 -8.20
C LEU A 484 -6.94 -4.15 -7.74
N ASP A 485 -8.06 -4.60 -7.19
CA ASP A 485 -9.15 -3.75 -6.70
C ASP A 485 -9.02 -3.39 -5.22
N CYS A 486 -7.93 -3.78 -4.56
CA CYS A 486 -7.75 -3.50 -3.15
C CYS A 486 -7.56 -1.99 -2.88
N GLU A 487 -7.89 -1.54 -1.67
CA GLU A 487 -7.51 -0.20 -1.23
C GLU A 487 -6.03 -0.16 -0.85
N ILE A 488 -5.34 0.88 -1.31
CA ILE A 488 -3.98 1.20 -0.90
C ILE A 488 -3.90 2.64 -0.37
N ASP A 489 -3.00 2.86 0.58
CA ASP A 489 -2.74 4.16 1.19
C ASP A 489 -1.24 4.31 1.40
N ILE A 490 -0.56 4.90 0.42
CA ILE A 490 0.91 5.01 0.42
C ILE A 490 1.38 5.87 1.61
N GLN A 491 0.70 6.97 1.89
CA GLN A 491 1.05 7.84 3.03
C GLN A 491 0.94 7.06 4.35
N LYS A 492 -0.16 6.34 4.58
CA LYS A 492 -0.35 5.55 5.81
C LYS A 492 0.62 4.38 5.91
N SER A 493 0.95 3.72 4.80
CA SER A 493 1.99 2.67 4.77
C SER A 493 3.35 3.22 5.18
N ILE A 494 3.72 4.41 4.70
CA ILE A 494 4.98 5.06 5.08
C ILE A 494 4.95 5.47 6.57
N GLN A 495 3.84 6.06 7.03
CA GLN A 495 3.68 6.41 8.45
C GLN A 495 3.84 5.19 9.36
N MET A 496 3.24 4.05 8.98
CA MET A 496 3.33 2.80 9.73
C MET A 496 4.77 2.23 9.79
N VAL A 497 5.56 2.32 8.71
CA VAL A 497 6.98 1.92 8.79
C VAL A 497 7.83 2.95 9.55
N ARG A 498 7.48 4.24 9.49
CA ARG A 498 8.11 5.31 10.27
C ARG A 498 7.90 5.19 11.77
N GLU A 499 6.84 4.50 12.21
CA GLU A 499 6.62 4.14 13.60
C GLU A 499 7.52 2.99 14.08
N GLN A 500 8.17 2.27 13.16
CA GLN A 500 9.03 1.13 13.47
C GLN A 500 10.51 1.44 13.26
N ARG A 501 10.84 2.39 12.40
CA ARG A 501 12.18 2.98 12.27
C ARG A 501 12.08 4.43 11.82
N SER A 502 12.80 5.33 12.50
CA SER A 502 12.74 6.76 12.20
C SER A 502 13.13 7.10 10.75
N GLY A 503 12.47 8.08 10.15
CA GLY A 503 12.85 8.64 8.85
C GLY A 503 12.72 7.72 7.63
N MET A 504 11.97 6.61 7.71
CA MET A 504 11.74 5.74 6.55
C MET A 504 11.11 6.55 5.39
N VAL A 505 11.72 6.48 4.20
CA VAL A 505 11.45 7.35 3.04
C VAL A 505 11.80 8.81 3.35
N GLN A 506 12.86 9.34 2.75
CA GLN A 506 13.50 10.60 3.20
C GLN A 506 13.18 11.83 2.34
N THR A 507 12.71 11.65 1.11
CA THR A 507 12.53 12.75 0.15
C THR A 507 11.23 12.62 -0.60
N GLU A 508 10.70 13.74 -1.08
CA GLU A 508 9.53 13.78 -1.97
C GLU A 508 9.78 12.95 -3.24
N ALA A 509 10.99 12.98 -3.80
CA ALA A 509 11.34 12.16 -4.96
C ALA A 509 11.16 10.65 -4.70
N GLN A 510 11.54 10.18 -3.50
CA GLN A 510 11.29 8.78 -3.09
C GLN A 510 9.81 8.51 -2.85
N TYR A 511 9.08 9.46 -2.25
CA TYR A 511 7.64 9.37 -2.08
C TYR A 511 6.92 9.21 -3.42
N LYS A 512 7.19 10.09 -4.39
CA LYS A 512 6.69 10.01 -5.77
C LYS A 512 7.11 8.70 -6.45
N PHE A 513 8.36 8.27 -6.28
CA PHE A 513 8.85 7.01 -6.86
C PHE A 513 8.06 5.79 -6.40
N ILE A 514 7.60 5.75 -5.14
CA ILE A 514 6.74 4.66 -4.65
C ILE A 514 5.43 4.61 -5.44
N TYR A 515 4.79 5.77 -5.66
CA TYR A 515 3.57 5.86 -6.48
C TYR A 515 3.81 5.38 -7.91
N LEU A 516 4.89 5.84 -8.55
CA LEU A 516 5.25 5.44 -9.92
C LEU A 516 5.52 3.93 -10.02
N ALA A 517 6.25 3.37 -9.05
CA ALA A 517 6.53 1.94 -9.01
C ALA A 517 5.25 1.11 -8.85
N VAL A 518 4.36 1.50 -7.95
CA VAL A 518 3.06 0.82 -7.76
C VAL A 518 2.20 0.94 -9.03
N SER A 519 2.17 2.11 -9.67
CA SER A 519 1.44 2.33 -10.92
C SER A 519 1.92 1.39 -12.03
N GLN A 520 3.24 1.36 -12.27
CA GLN A 520 3.82 0.50 -13.29
C GLN A 520 3.61 -1.00 -12.99
N TYR A 521 3.68 -1.39 -11.71
CA TYR A 521 3.40 -2.77 -11.30
C TYR A 521 1.95 -3.18 -11.65
N ILE A 522 0.99 -2.30 -11.39
CA ILE A 522 -0.43 -2.55 -11.66
C ILE A 522 -0.70 -2.60 -13.16
N GLU A 523 -0.09 -1.72 -13.95
CA GLU A 523 -0.18 -1.76 -15.42
C GLU A 523 0.35 -3.09 -15.98
N ALA A 524 1.54 -3.52 -15.53
CA ALA A 524 2.12 -4.79 -15.94
C ALA A 524 1.22 -5.98 -15.55
N SER A 525 0.62 -5.93 -14.35
CA SER A 525 -0.31 -6.96 -13.87
C SER A 525 -1.59 -7.02 -14.71
N LYS A 526 -2.18 -5.86 -15.05
CA LYS A 526 -3.34 -5.77 -15.95
C LYS A 526 -3.02 -6.36 -17.33
N ALA A 527 -1.87 -6.01 -17.91
CA ALA A 527 -1.44 -6.53 -19.20
C ALA A 527 -1.26 -8.06 -19.19
N SER A 528 -0.66 -8.61 -18.12
CA SER A 528 -0.51 -10.06 -17.92
C SER A 528 -1.86 -10.79 -17.84
N MET A 529 -2.84 -10.21 -17.14
CA MET A 529 -4.20 -10.75 -17.06
C MET A 529 -4.94 -10.74 -18.40
N VAL A 530 -4.71 -9.76 -19.26
CA VAL A 530 -5.29 -9.74 -20.62
C VAL A 530 -4.63 -10.81 -21.49
N ALA A 531 -3.30 -10.94 -21.44
CA ALA A 531 -2.56 -11.92 -22.22
C ALA A 531 -2.91 -13.38 -21.86
N SER A 532 -3.17 -13.67 -20.57
CA SER A 532 -3.56 -15.01 -20.12
C SER A 532 -4.96 -15.41 -20.59
N LYS A 533 -5.89 -14.46 -20.77
CA LYS A 533 -7.23 -14.71 -21.34
C LYS A 533 -7.19 -15.05 -22.83
N VAL A 534 -6.31 -14.41 -23.60
CA VAL A 534 -6.18 -14.64 -25.05
C VAL A 534 -5.59 -16.02 -25.35
N LYS A 535 -4.76 -16.57 -24.46
CA LYS A 535 -4.03 -17.83 -24.70
C LYS A 535 -4.76 -19.12 -24.30
N GLY A 536 -6.02 -19.08 -23.87
CA GLY A 536 -6.79 -20.31 -23.61
C GLY A 536 -6.10 -21.28 -22.63
N GLY A 537 -6.04 -20.90 -21.36
CA GLY A 537 -5.83 -21.82 -20.23
C GLY A 537 -4.69 -22.84 -20.32
N ARG A 538 -3.48 -22.44 -19.92
CA ARG A 538 -2.56 -23.17 -19.02
C ARG A 538 -1.20 -22.44 -18.97
N GLY A 539 -0.80 -22.05 -17.77
CA GLY A 539 0.53 -21.49 -17.49
C GLY A 539 0.44 -20.24 -16.62
N ARG A 540 0.82 -20.38 -15.35
CA ARG A 540 1.06 -19.26 -14.42
C ARG A 540 2.29 -18.52 -14.98
N ILE A 541 2.10 -17.38 -15.64
CA ILE A 541 3.25 -16.59 -16.09
C ILE A 541 3.76 -15.85 -14.86
N GLU A 542 4.97 -16.16 -14.42
CA GLU A 542 5.64 -15.41 -13.35
C GLU A 542 5.75 -13.94 -13.77
N ILE A 543 5.20 -13.05 -12.95
CA ILE A 543 5.09 -11.61 -13.23
C ILE A 543 6.48 -10.99 -13.50
N GLY A 544 7.54 -11.56 -12.90
CA GLY A 544 8.93 -11.19 -13.18
C GLY A 544 9.37 -11.43 -14.63
N ILE A 545 8.84 -12.45 -15.31
CA ILE A 545 9.19 -12.77 -16.71
C ILE A 545 8.57 -11.76 -17.68
N LEU A 546 7.40 -11.17 -17.37
CA LEU A 546 6.75 -10.18 -18.24
C LEU A 546 7.40 -8.79 -18.14
N VAL A 547 7.90 -8.41 -16.96
CA VAL A 547 8.71 -7.18 -16.80
C VAL A 547 10.00 -7.29 -17.63
N ILE A 548 10.62 -8.48 -17.65
CA ILE A 548 11.77 -8.78 -18.51
C ILE A 548 11.39 -8.72 -20.00
N TRP A 549 10.23 -9.27 -20.39
CA TRP A 549 9.78 -9.27 -21.79
C TRP A 549 9.48 -7.86 -22.34
N ASN A 550 8.91 -6.98 -21.52
CA ASN A 550 8.68 -5.58 -21.89
C ASN A 550 9.97 -4.73 -21.95
N GLN A 551 11.06 -5.14 -21.30
CA GLN A 551 12.36 -4.46 -21.41
C GLN A 551 13.18 -4.89 -22.64
N ILE A 552 12.90 -6.07 -23.22
CA ILE A 552 13.64 -6.59 -24.38
C ILE A 552 13.14 -6.01 -25.72
N THR A 553 11.93 -5.44 -25.77
CA THR A 553 11.42 -4.83 -27.00
C THR A 553 11.67 -3.33 -27.03
N SER A 554 12.64 -2.93 -27.87
CA SER A 554 12.87 -1.54 -28.23
C SER A 554 11.62 -0.92 -28.88
N TYR A 555 11.52 0.40 -28.77
CA TYR A 555 10.37 1.22 -29.17
C TYR A 555 9.85 1.12 -30.63
N PRO A 556 10.49 0.48 -31.64
CA PRO A 556 9.84 0.35 -32.94
C PRO A 556 8.83 -0.81 -33.03
N ILE A 557 8.81 -1.76 -32.08
CA ILE A 557 7.95 -2.97 -32.20
C ILE A 557 6.52 -2.73 -31.68
N LYS A 558 6.29 -1.69 -30.87
CA LYS A 558 4.94 -1.32 -30.39
C LYS A 558 3.97 -0.98 -31.54
N THR A 559 4.47 -0.45 -32.65
CA THR A 559 3.62 -0.08 -33.81
C THR A 559 3.25 -1.30 -34.66
N ILE A 560 4.15 -2.29 -34.78
CA ILE A 560 3.94 -3.45 -35.66
C ILE A 560 2.89 -4.41 -35.08
N LEU A 561 2.82 -4.57 -33.75
CA LEU A 561 1.82 -5.47 -33.12
C LEU A 561 0.39 -4.90 -33.11
N LEU A 562 0.24 -3.57 -33.02
CA LEU A 562 -1.08 -2.93 -33.12
C LEU A 562 -1.62 -2.99 -34.55
N GLU A 563 -0.76 -2.87 -35.57
CA GLU A 563 -1.17 -2.99 -36.98
C GLU A 563 -1.49 -4.43 -37.40
N THR A 564 -0.88 -5.45 -36.78
CA THR A 564 -1.23 -6.86 -37.10
C THR A 564 -2.52 -7.34 -36.43
N LEU A 565 -2.96 -6.69 -35.35
CA LEU A 565 -4.21 -7.04 -34.63
C LEU A 565 -5.48 -6.46 -35.28
N TYR A 566 -5.35 -5.44 -36.13
CA TYR A 566 -6.48 -4.83 -36.88
C TYR A 566 -6.60 -5.26 -38.34
N ALA A 567 -5.73 -6.16 -38.83
CA ALA A 567 -5.69 -6.58 -40.23
C ALA A 567 -6.43 -7.90 -40.54
N LYS A 568 -7.34 -8.34 -39.67
CA LYS A 568 -8.24 -9.47 -39.94
C LYS A 568 -9.65 -9.17 -39.45
N ASP A 569 -10.34 -8.33 -40.24
CA ASP A 569 -11.78 -8.49 -40.49
C ASP A 569 -12.00 -9.67 -41.46
#